data_AF-A0A662D4G7-F1
#
_entry.id   AF-A0A662D4G7-F1
#
_cell.length_a   1.000
_cell.length_b   1.000
_cell.length_c   1.000
_cell.angle_alpha   90.00
_cell.angle_beta   90.00
_cell.angle_gamma   90.00
#
_symmetry.space_group_name_H-M   'P 1'
#
loop_
_entity.id
_entity.type
_entity.pdbx_description
1 polymer ?
#
loop_
_entity_poly.entity_id
_entity_poly.type
_entity_poly.pdbx_seq_one_letter_code
_entity_poly.pdbx_strand_id
1 'polypeptide(L)'
;MIKEKITVKNLLLFLFMFIFSQITIFNGISNAFTTSGVLTEDEVWSGKIHITGDVMVPKGIKLTIQGGTIITFAPDKSDNDIKLPIFPDLGVNKCNLIIEGDLIIQGDRTNRVIITGQKRQDTLSWGGIIFKGMNIDSVVKYTIIKNAEIGLLCSDSSFVRLVGNIVTQNDIGIMTFDLSSAEIKDNRIQGNIICGIACYDYSRSIIVSNIISKNSIGILLEDTSNPCILQNKLRENFKDIEDNRKIVKFNPNNNPHKNRREGLNWEGF
;
A
#
# COMPACT_ATOMS: atom_id res chain seq x y z
N MET A 1 56.17 -39.07 -15.33
CA MET A 1 55.15 -38.90 -14.27
C MET A 1 55.56 -37.75 -13.38
N ILE A 2 55.03 -36.55 -13.62
CA ILE A 2 55.20 -35.40 -12.73
C ILE A 2 53.81 -35.11 -12.17
N LYS A 3 53.59 -35.42 -10.88
CA LYS A 3 52.37 -35.05 -10.16
C LYS A 3 52.55 -33.62 -9.66
N GLU A 4 51.96 -32.65 -10.33
CA GLU A 4 51.86 -31.30 -9.79
C GLU A 4 50.89 -31.29 -8.61
N LYS A 5 51.40 -30.91 -7.44
CA LYS A 5 50.60 -30.66 -6.25
C LYS A 5 49.81 -29.38 -6.44
N ILE A 6 48.51 -29.50 -6.66
CA ILE A 6 47.57 -28.38 -6.54
C ILE A 6 47.53 -27.99 -5.05
N THR A 7 48.19 -26.89 -4.69
CA THR A 7 48.11 -26.32 -3.34
C THR A 7 46.75 -25.66 -3.10
N VAL A 8 46.22 -25.77 -1.87
CA VAL A 8 44.93 -25.23 -1.40
C VAL A 8 44.74 -23.74 -1.75
N LYS A 9 45.82 -22.98 -1.90
CA LYS A 9 45.82 -21.57 -2.35
C LYS A 9 45.31 -21.38 -3.79
N ASN A 10 45.53 -22.37 -4.67
CA ASN A 10 45.05 -22.35 -6.06
C ASN A 10 43.57 -22.78 -6.16
N LEU A 11 43.06 -23.49 -5.14
CA LEU A 11 41.64 -23.85 -5.05
C LEU A 11 40.78 -22.66 -4.59
N LEU A 12 41.32 -21.78 -3.72
CA LEU A 12 40.64 -20.55 -3.29
C LEU A 12 40.59 -19.48 -4.40
N LEU A 13 41.56 -19.44 -5.31
CA LEU A 13 41.52 -18.51 -6.44
C LEU A 13 40.47 -18.91 -7.50
N PHE A 14 40.24 -20.22 -7.67
CA PHE A 14 39.20 -20.74 -8.57
C PHE A 14 37.79 -20.63 -7.98
N LEU A 15 37.62 -20.68 -6.65
CA LEU A 15 36.31 -20.50 -6.01
C LEU A 15 35.84 -19.04 -6.00
N PHE A 16 36.75 -18.07 -6.13
CA PHE A 16 36.42 -16.65 -6.14
C PHE A 16 35.95 -16.13 -7.52
N MET A 17 36.18 -16.89 -8.60
CA MET A 17 35.74 -16.51 -9.96
C MET A 17 34.29 -16.93 -10.29
N PHE A 18 33.58 -17.61 -9.38
CA PHE A 18 32.23 -18.14 -9.64
C PHE A 18 31.09 -17.49 -8.85
N ILE A 19 31.35 -16.46 -8.03
CA ILE A 19 30.32 -15.81 -7.17
C ILE A 19 29.95 -14.39 -7.62
N PHE A 20 30.56 -13.84 -8.67
CA PHE A 20 29.98 -12.67 -9.31
C PHE A 20 28.92 -13.11 -10.33
N SER A 21 27.69 -13.14 -9.80
CA SER A 21 26.41 -13.10 -10.51
C SER A 21 26.57 -12.53 -11.91
N GLN A 22 26.02 -13.24 -12.91
CA GLN A 22 25.74 -12.63 -14.19
C GLN A 22 24.82 -11.43 -13.95
N ILE A 23 25.42 -10.24 -13.90
CA ILE A 23 24.70 -8.99 -14.06
C ILE A 23 24.37 -8.97 -15.54
N THR A 24 23.20 -9.52 -15.87
CA THR A 24 22.59 -9.30 -17.18
C THR A 24 22.27 -7.82 -17.23
N ILE A 25 23.17 -7.03 -17.82
CA ILE A 25 22.88 -5.66 -18.20
C ILE A 25 21.89 -5.78 -19.35
N PHE A 26 20.59 -5.81 -19.02
CA PHE A 26 19.56 -5.49 -19.99
C PHE A 26 19.78 -4.04 -20.39
N ASN A 27 20.46 -3.82 -21.51
CA ASN A 27 20.29 -2.59 -22.29
C ASN A 27 18.90 -2.66 -22.93
N GLY A 28 17.87 -2.65 -22.08
CA GLY A 28 16.52 -2.36 -22.51
C GLY A 28 16.50 -0.89 -22.89
N ILE A 29 15.96 -0.59 -24.08
CA ILE A 29 15.37 0.72 -24.33
C ILE A 29 14.52 1.01 -23.08
N SER A 30 14.85 2.04 -22.30
CA SER A 30 14.02 2.35 -21.14
C SER A 30 12.68 2.83 -21.70
N ASN A 31 11.70 1.93 -21.80
CA ASN A 31 10.32 2.34 -21.96
C ASN A 31 10.06 3.30 -20.80
N ALA A 32 9.62 4.50 -21.14
CA ALA A 32 9.23 5.47 -20.13
C ALA A 32 8.18 4.80 -19.24
N PHE A 33 8.31 4.95 -17.93
CA PHE A 33 7.34 4.38 -16.99
C PHE A 33 5.94 4.90 -17.33
N THR A 34 4.94 4.03 -17.23
CA THR A 34 3.55 4.48 -17.37
C THR A 34 3.20 5.39 -16.20
N THR A 35 3.00 6.70 -16.47
CA THR A 35 2.66 7.70 -15.45
C THR A 35 1.19 8.10 -15.46
N SER A 36 0.39 7.61 -16.42
CA SER A 36 -1.06 7.78 -16.54
C SER A 36 -1.61 6.71 -17.47
N GLY A 37 -2.86 6.29 -17.28
CA GLY A 37 -3.52 5.29 -18.12
C GLY A 37 -3.22 3.84 -17.70
N VAL A 38 -3.27 2.94 -18.66
CA VAL A 38 -3.24 1.48 -18.42
C VAL A 38 -1.90 0.90 -18.86
N LEU A 39 -1.26 0.10 -18.00
CA LEU A 39 -0.08 -0.69 -18.38
C LEU A 39 -0.47 -1.69 -19.48
N THR A 40 0.35 -1.80 -20.53
CA THR A 40 0.14 -2.77 -21.62
C THR A 40 0.96 -4.04 -21.50
N GLU A 41 1.98 -4.02 -20.63
CA GLU A 41 2.89 -5.14 -20.36
C GLU A 41 3.41 -5.05 -18.91
N ASP A 42 4.10 -6.09 -18.45
CA ASP A 42 4.77 -6.07 -17.14
C ASP A 42 5.80 -4.93 -17.10
N GLU A 43 5.75 -4.11 -16.04
CA GLU A 43 6.70 -3.00 -15.86
C GLU A 43 7.52 -3.17 -14.58
N VAL A 44 8.77 -2.68 -14.64
CA VAL A 44 9.67 -2.61 -13.48
C VAL A 44 10.06 -1.16 -13.26
N TRP A 45 9.56 -0.57 -12.18
CA TRP A 45 9.83 0.81 -11.79
C TRP A 45 11.02 0.90 -10.84
N SER A 46 11.89 1.88 -11.11
CA SER A 46 13.04 2.21 -10.28
C SER A 46 13.39 3.70 -10.35
N GLY A 47 14.07 4.21 -9.32
CA GLY A 47 14.49 5.61 -9.29
C GLY A 47 13.38 6.56 -8.84
N LYS A 48 13.15 7.64 -9.60
CA LYS A 48 12.13 8.65 -9.28
C LYS A 48 11.06 8.63 -10.34
N ILE A 49 9.81 8.38 -9.95
CA ILE A 49 8.65 8.36 -10.85
C ILE A 49 7.67 9.43 -10.40
N HIS A 50 7.15 10.18 -11.37
CA HIS A 50 6.11 11.17 -11.14
C HIS A 50 4.84 10.75 -11.88
N ILE A 51 3.82 10.36 -11.12
CA ILE A 51 2.53 9.93 -11.62
C ILE A 51 1.67 11.17 -11.90
N THR A 52 1.10 11.23 -13.10
CA THR A 52 0.43 12.41 -13.67
C THR A 52 -1.09 12.25 -13.85
N GLY A 53 -1.59 11.04 -13.66
CA GLY A 53 -3.01 10.65 -13.63
C GLY A 53 -3.14 9.28 -12.97
N ASP A 54 -4.29 8.64 -13.10
CA ASP A 54 -4.46 7.27 -12.60
C ASP A 54 -3.58 6.31 -13.39
N VAL A 55 -2.97 5.36 -12.70
CA VAL A 55 -2.25 4.27 -13.34
C VAL A 55 -2.94 2.97 -13.01
N MET A 56 -3.35 2.24 -14.04
CA MET A 56 -4.01 0.95 -13.91
C MET A 56 -3.07 -0.18 -14.32
N VAL A 57 -2.89 -1.13 -13.41
CA VAL A 57 -2.25 -2.42 -13.66
C VAL A 57 -3.37 -3.43 -13.94
N PRO A 58 -3.67 -3.79 -15.20
CA PRO A 58 -4.80 -4.65 -15.53
C PRO A 58 -4.55 -6.11 -15.12
N LYS A 59 -5.62 -6.91 -15.06
CA LYS A 59 -5.55 -8.34 -14.78
C LYS A 59 -4.56 -9.05 -15.72
N GLY A 60 -3.67 -9.85 -15.15
CA GLY A 60 -2.65 -10.61 -15.90
C GLY A 60 -1.35 -9.85 -16.15
N ILE A 61 -1.29 -8.57 -15.79
CA ILE A 61 -0.08 -7.74 -15.81
C ILE A 61 0.45 -7.52 -14.39
N LYS A 62 1.78 -7.42 -14.28
CA LYS A 62 2.50 -7.21 -13.03
C LYS A 62 3.30 -5.91 -13.07
N LEU A 63 3.12 -5.10 -12.03
CA LEU A 63 4.01 -3.98 -11.74
C LEU A 63 4.97 -4.35 -10.62
N THR A 64 6.27 -4.23 -10.88
CA THR A 64 7.32 -4.41 -9.86
C THR A 64 7.97 -3.08 -9.54
N ILE A 65 8.08 -2.72 -8.26
CA ILE A 65 8.71 -1.49 -7.79
C ILE A 65 9.92 -1.85 -6.94
N GLN A 66 11.10 -1.47 -7.42
CA GLN A 66 12.37 -1.80 -6.77
C GLN A 66 12.59 -0.98 -5.50
N GLY A 67 13.35 -1.52 -4.54
CA GLY A 67 13.75 -0.82 -3.32
C GLY A 67 14.46 0.51 -3.63
N GLY A 68 14.23 1.52 -2.78
CA GLY A 68 14.79 2.87 -2.95
C GLY A 68 14.05 3.77 -3.93
N THR A 69 13.01 3.25 -4.59
CA THR A 69 12.18 4.04 -5.51
C THR A 69 11.38 5.10 -4.76
N ILE A 70 11.29 6.30 -5.35
CA ILE A 70 10.46 7.40 -4.87
C ILE A 70 9.38 7.67 -5.92
N ILE A 71 8.13 7.55 -5.51
CA ILE A 71 6.97 7.79 -6.36
C ILE A 71 6.22 9.00 -5.81
N THR A 72 6.00 9.99 -6.68
CA THR A 72 5.21 11.17 -6.35
C THR A 72 3.98 11.27 -7.24
N PHE A 73 2.83 11.56 -6.66
CA PHE A 73 1.59 11.75 -7.40
C PHE A 73 1.28 13.24 -7.56
N ALA A 74 0.92 13.63 -8.79
CA ALA A 74 0.44 14.97 -9.11
C ALA A 74 -0.86 15.26 -8.34
N PRO A 75 -0.98 16.45 -7.73
CA PRO A 75 -2.16 16.78 -6.95
C PRO A 75 -3.35 17.09 -7.85
N ASP A 76 -4.52 16.65 -7.41
CA ASP A 76 -5.82 17.07 -7.94
C ASP A 76 -5.94 16.83 -9.47
N LYS A 77 -5.36 15.72 -9.93
CA LYS A 77 -5.34 15.24 -11.31
C LYS A 77 -5.95 13.85 -11.36
N SER A 78 -6.96 13.64 -12.18
CA SER A 78 -7.57 12.33 -12.42
C SER A 78 -7.94 12.24 -13.89
N ASP A 79 -7.68 11.09 -14.48
CA ASP A 79 -8.23 10.68 -15.77
C ASP A 79 -9.26 9.56 -15.61
N ASN A 80 -9.38 8.95 -14.42
CA ASN A 80 -10.37 7.94 -14.08
C ASN A 80 -10.64 7.84 -12.56
N ASP A 81 -11.76 8.41 -12.12
CA ASP A 81 -12.14 8.37 -10.69
C ASP A 81 -12.69 7.00 -10.26
N ILE A 82 -12.15 6.48 -9.16
CA ILE A 82 -12.74 5.34 -8.44
C ILE A 82 -13.97 5.80 -7.67
N LYS A 83 -15.07 5.06 -7.83
CA LYS A 83 -16.30 5.27 -7.07
C LYS A 83 -16.46 4.15 -6.07
N LEU A 84 -16.35 4.47 -4.77
CA LEU A 84 -16.70 3.55 -3.71
C LEU A 84 -18.13 3.78 -3.21
N PRO A 85 -18.91 2.73 -2.93
CA PRO A 85 -20.26 2.88 -2.39
C PRO A 85 -20.30 3.61 -1.04
N ILE A 86 -19.32 3.36 -0.17
CA ILE A 86 -19.27 3.95 1.19
C ILE A 86 -18.67 5.36 1.18
N PHE A 87 -17.73 5.61 0.27
CA PHE A 87 -17.03 6.89 0.17
C PHE A 87 -17.06 7.40 -1.27
N PRO A 88 -18.21 7.92 -1.75
CA PRO A 88 -18.39 8.30 -3.15
C PRO A 88 -17.48 9.47 -3.58
N ASP A 89 -17.02 10.27 -2.62
CA ASP A 89 -16.12 11.40 -2.84
C ASP A 89 -14.62 11.02 -2.75
N LEU A 90 -14.32 9.74 -2.46
CA LEU A 90 -12.95 9.27 -2.30
C LEU A 90 -12.25 9.16 -3.66
N GLY A 91 -11.01 9.66 -3.73
CA GLY A 91 -10.20 9.55 -4.94
C GLY A 91 -10.69 10.42 -6.09
N VAL A 92 -11.80 11.14 -5.90
CA VAL A 92 -12.37 12.04 -6.90
C VAL A 92 -11.40 13.18 -7.19
N ASN A 93 -11.07 13.33 -8.48
CA ASN A 93 -10.05 14.25 -8.97
C ASN A 93 -8.65 13.97 -8.41
N LYS A 94 -8.32 12.74 -7.95
CA LYS A 94 -6.99 12.41 -7.44
C LYS A 94 -6.36 11.30 -8.26
N CYS A 95 -5.04 11.34 -8.41
CA CYS A 95 -4.33 10.22 -9.03
C CYS A 95 -4.32 9.02 -8.08
N ASN A 96 -4.54 7.84 -8.65
CA ASN A 96 -4.53 6.56 -7.96
C ASN A 96 -3.58 5.58 -8.65
N LEU A 97 -3.07 4.63 -7.89
CA LEU A 97 -2.47 3.42 -8.44
C LEU A 97 -3.47 2.27 -8.27
N ILE A 98 -4.10 1.87 -9.37
CA ILE A 98 -5.21 0.90 -9.41
C ILE A 98 -4.64 -0.46 -9.85
N ILE A 99 -4.80 -1.47 -9.01
CA ILE A 99 -4.22 -2.80 -9.21
C ILE A 99 -5.33 -3.82 -9.42
N GLU A 100 -5.57 -4.21 -10.67
CA GLU A 100 -6.42 -5.35 -11.06
C GLU A 100 -5.60 -6.62 -11.35
N GLY A 101 -4.34 -6.45 -11.73
CA GLY A 101 -3.32 -7.49 -11.83
C GLY A 101 -2.57 -7.68 -10.51
N ASP A 102 -1.24 -7.61 -10.55
CA ASP A 102 -0.41 -7.76 -9.35
C ASP A 102 0.61 -6.63 -9.16
N LEU A 103 0.83 -6.26 -7.90
CA LEU A 103 1.83 -5.27 -7.50
C LEU A 103 2.84 -5.89 -6.54
N ILE A 104 4.12 -5.83 -6.92
CA ILE A 104 5.24 -6.27 -6.08
C ILE A 104 6.12 -5.07 -5.72
N ILE A 105 6.09 -4.64 -4.46
CA ILE A 105 7.02 -3.62 -3.95
C ILE A 105 8.11 -4.29 -3.11
N GLN A 106 9.36 -4.16 -3.57
CA GLN A 106 10.53 -4.86 -3.05
C GLN A 106 11.43 -3.94 -2.22
N GLY A 107 10.84 -3.16 -1.31
CA GLY A 107 11.62 -2.41 -0.33
C GLY A 107 12.31 -3.34 0.68
N ASP A 108 13.30 -2.80 1.37
CA ASP A 108 13.89 -3.42 2.56
C ASP A 108 14.09 -2.41 3.71
N ARG A 109 14.63 -2.86 4.85
CA ARG A 109 14.81 -2.01 6.05
C ARG A 109 15.73 -0.80 5.80
N THR A 110 16.68 -0.92 4.89
CA THR A 110 17.70 0.07 4.55
C THR A 110 17.38 0.84 3.26
N ASN A 111 16.61 0.24 2.36
CA ASN A 111 16.27 0.77 1.05
C ASN A 111 14.76 0.73 0.83
N ARG A 112 14.03 1.51 1.62
CA ARG A 112 12.56 1.60 1.57
C ARG A 112 12.09 2.28 0.28
N VAL A 113 10.94 1.84 -0.22
CA VAL A 113 10.21 2.59 -1.25
C VAL A 113 9.42 3.71 -0.58
N ILE A 114 9.34 4.88 -1.21
CA ILE A 114 8.56 6.02 -0.71
C ILE A 114 7.48 6.36 -1.73
N ILE A 115 6.22 6.38 -1.28
CA ILE A 115 5.07 6.73 -2.07
C ILE A 115 4.33 7.87 -1.38
N THR A 116 4.20 9.00 -2.06
CA THR A 116 3.69 10.25 -1.49
C THR A 116 3.05 11.13 -2.55
N GLY A 117 2.24 12.11 -2.13
CA GLY A 117 1.82 13.19 -3.01
C GLY A 117 2.86 14.32 -3.09
N GLN A 118 2.72 15.21 -4.08
CA GLN A 118 3.70 16.25 -4.41
C GLN A 118 3.60 17.54 -3.58
N LYS A 119 2.52 17.75 -2.80
CA LYS A 119 2.32 18.99 -2.03
C LYS A 119 3.12 19.00 -0.72
N ARG A 120 3.55 20.21 -0.29
CA ARG A 120 4.10 20.44 1.06
C ARG A 120 3.07 20.02 2.11
N GLN A 121 3.60 19.66 3.29
CA GLN A 121 2.90 19.16 4.47
C GLN A 121 1.45 19.65 4.59
N ASP A 122 0.55 18.69 4.84
CA ASP A 122 -0.84 18.86 5.30
C ASP A 122 -1.94 18.87 4.23
N THR A 123 -1.64 18.54 2.97
CA THR A 123 -2.69 18.30 1.97
C THR A 123 -2.62 16.89 1.40
N LEU A 124 -3.74 16.18 1.54
CA LEU A 124 -3.97 14.88 0.89
C LEU A 124 -3.94 15.13 -0.62
N SER A 125 -2.86 14.73 -1.25
CA SER A 125 -2.53 15.15 -2.62
C SER A 125 -2.78 14.05 -3.63
N TRP A 126 -3.17 12.85 -3.20
CA TRP A 126 -3.46 11.72 -4.07
C TRP A 126 -4.43 10.76 -3.38
N GLY A 127 -5.03 9.85 -4.15
CA GLY A 127 -6.11 9.01 -3.64
C GLY A 127 -5.57 7.84 -2.84
N GLY A 128 -4.79 6.97 -3.48
CA GLY A 128 -4.18 5.82 -2.81
C GLY A 128 -3.64 4.75 -3.75
N ILE A 129 -3.21 3.63 -3.15
CA ILE A 129 -2.99 2.37 -3.86
C ILE A 129 -4.23 1.50 -3.64
N ILE A 130 -4.89 1.12 -4.72
CA ILE A 130 -6.23 0.52 -4.69
C ILE A 130 -6.18 -0.84 -5.36
N PHE A 131 -6.32 -1.89 -4.57
CA PHE A 131 -6.38 -3.28 -5.03
C PHE A 131 -7.82 -3.69 -5.30
N LYS A 132 -8.06 -4.16 -6.53
CA LYS A 132 -9.32 -4.66 -7.05
C LYS A 132 -9.09 -6.03 -7.70
N GLY A 133 -10.03 -6.95 -7.59
CA GLY A 133 -9.83 -8.34 -8.01
C GLY A 133 -9.14 -9.21 -6.95
N MET A 134 -8.37 -10.23 -7.37
CA MET A 134 -7.82 -11.23 -6.43
C MET A 134 -6.41 -10.90 -5.94
N ASN A 135 -5.54 -10.37 -6.80
CA ASN A 135 -4.19 -9.87 -6.47
C ASN A 135 -3.31 -10.87 -5.65
N ILE A 136 -3.41 -12.17 -5.92
CA ILE A 136 -2.85 -13.23 -5.05
C ILE A 136 -1.33 -13.18 -4.89
N ASP A 137 -0.63 -12.64 -5.90
CA ASP A 137 0.83 -12.52 -5.87
C ASP A 137 1.26 -11.18 -5.25
N SER A 138 0.33 -10.26 -5.03
CA SER A 138 0.64 -8.89 -4.62
C SER A 138 1.25 -8.80 -3.22
N VAL A 139 2.30 -8.02 -3.12
CA VAL A 139 3.05 -7.78 -1.89
C VAL A 139 3.53 -6.35 -1.83
N VAL A 140 3.27 -5.69 -0.71
CA VAL A 140 3.86 -4.39 -0.39
C VAL A 140 4.78 -4.55 0.81
N LYS A 141 6.10 -4.47 0.57
CA LYS A 141 7.12 -4.63 1.61
C LYS A 141 7.94 -3.36 1.83
N TYR A 142 8.12 -3.02 3.10
CA TYR A 142 9.01 -1.96 3.56
C TYR A 142 8.84 -0.63 2.81
N THR A 143 7.58 -0.26 2.58
CA THR A 143 7.19 0.98 1.90
C THR A 143 6.79 2.04 2.91
N ILE A 144 7.14 3.30 2.65
CA ILE A 144 6.59 4.47 3.34
C ILE A 144 5.47 5.02 2.48
N ILE A 145 4.24 5.00 2.99
CA ILE A 145 3.03 5.44 2.27
C ILE A 145 2.42 6.58 3.05
N LYS A 146 2.36 7.77 2.43
CA LYS A 146 1.93 8.99 3.12
C LYS A 146 1.20 9.99 2.25
N ASN A 147 0.46 10.88 2.91
CA ASN A 147 -0.23 12.02 2.31
C ASN A 147 -1.30 11.64 1.28
N ALA A 148 -1.88 10.44 1.41
CA ALA A 148 -2.99 9.92 0.62
C ALA A 148 -4.34 10.08 1.34
N GLU A 149 -5.44 10.10 0.62
CA GLU A 149 -6.77 9.96 1.25
C GLU A 149 -6.91 8.59 1.91
N ILE A 150 -6.59 7.52 1.17
CA ILE A 150 -6.40 6.19 1.74
C ILE A 150 -5.03 5.69 1.31
N GLY A 151 -4.15 5.36 2.27
CA GLY A 151 -2.83 4.85 1.93
C GLY A 151 -2.90 3.57 1.09
N LEU A 152 -3.67 2.59 1.55
CA LEU A 152 -3.91 1.30 0.91
C LEU A 152 -5.38 0.91 1.04
N LEU A 153 -6.04 0.62 -0.08
CA LEU A 153 -7.40 0.09 -0.13
C LEU A 153 -7.40 -1.30 -0.74
N CYS A 154 -7.92 -2.28 0.00
CA CYS A 154 -8.16 -3.64 -0.48
C CYS A 154 -9.68 -3.84 -0.66
N SER A 155 -10.13 -4.07 -1.89
CA SER A 155 -11.55 -4.24 -2.25
C SER A 155 -11.79 -5.58 -2.93
N ASP A 156 -13.02 -5.82 -3.40
CA ASP A 156 -13.45 -7.03 -4.09
C ASP A 156 -13.07 -8.30 -3.30
N SER A 157 -12.30 -9.21 -3.90
CA SER A 157 -11.81 -10.43 -3.25
C SER A 157 -10.28 -10.40 -3.08
N SER A 158 -9.71 -9.21 -2.90
CA SER A 158 -8.25 -9.03 -2.93
C SER A 158 -7.56 -9.74 -1.77
N PHE A 159 -6.44 -10.39 -2.07
CA PHE A 159 -5.58 -11.09 -1.12
C PHE A 159 -4.16 -10.53 -1.22
N VAL A 160 -3.90 -9.45 -0.50
CA VAL A 160 -2.62 -8.72 -0.57
C VAL A 160 -1.85 -8.86 0.73
N ARG A 161 -0.53 -9.01 0.63
CA ARG A 161 0.37 -9.05 1.79
C ARG A 161 1.04 -7.70 2.02
N LEU A 162 0.75 -7.09 3.15
CA LEU A 162 1.25 -5.78 3.56
C LEU A 162 2.20 -5.97 4.75
N VAL A 163 3.51 -5.89 4.50
CA VAL A 163 4.54 -6.31 5.49
C VAL A 163 5.60 -5.24 5.74
N GLY A 164 5.83 -4.88 7.01
CA GLY A 164 6.97 -4.02 7.39
C GLY A 164 6.87 -2.56 6.92
N ASN A 165 5.68 -2.12 6.53
CA ASN A 165 5.43 -0.79 5.98
C ASN A 165 5.31 0.26 7.07
N ILE A 166 5.51 1.52 6.68
CA ILE A 166 5.20 2.71 7.48
C ILE A 166 4.05 3.42 6.76
N VAL A 167 2.86 3.38 7.35
CA VAL A 167 1.65 4.00 6.79
C VAL A 167 1.27 5.18 7.68
N THR A 168 1.44 6.40 7.16
CA THR A 168 1.41 7.60 8.01
C THR A 168 0.93 8.85 7.30
N GLN A 169 0.31 9.78 8.03
CA GLN A 169 -0.15 11.07 7.49
C GLN A 169 -1.12 10.92 6.30
N ASN A 170 -1.93 9.85 6.31
CA ASN A 170 -3.07 9.67 5.42
C ASN A 170 -4.36 10.03 6.17
N ASP A 171 -5.49 10.19 5.49
CA ASP A 171 -6.76 10.25 6.20
C ASP A 171 -7.06 8.88 6.83
N ILE A 172 -7.08 7.83 6.00
CA ILE A 172 -7.14 6.42 6.44
C ILE A 172 -5.85 5.72 6.04
N GLY A 173 -5.24 5.00 6.97
CA GLY A 173 -4.00 4.26 6.70
C GLY A 173 -4.24 3.09 5.74
N ILE A 174 -4.97 2.07 6.22
CA ILE A 174 -5.31 0.86 5.46
C ILE A 174 -6.81 0.62 5.57
N MET A 175 -7.48 0.39 4.46
CA MET A 175 -8.90 0.03 4.40
C MET A 175 -9.09 -1.34 3.77
N THR A 176 -9.91 -2.18 4.39
CA THR A 176 -10.35 -3.46 3.81
C THR A 176 -11.87 -3.45 3.63
N PHE A 177 -12.31 -3.73 2.42
CA PHE A 177 -13.69 -3.59 1.96
C PHE A 177 -14.16 -4.86 1.22
N ASP A 178 -15.46 -4.95 0.92
CA ASP A 178 -16.11 -6.09 0.24
C ASP A 178 -15.77 -7.45 0.87
N LEU A 179 -15.18 -8.37 0.11
CA LEU A 179 -14.76 -9.72 0.49
C LEU A 179 -13.23 -9.83 0.64
N SER A 180 -12.52 -8.69 0.69
CA SER A 180 -11.05 -8.68 0.76
C SER A 180 -10.52 -9.38 2.01
N SER A 181 -9.34 -9.98 1.89
CA SER A 181 -8.69 -10.80 2.92
C SER A 181 -7.21 -10.46 3.04
N ALA A 182 -6.89 -9.18 3.21
CA ALA A 182 -5.51 -8.71 3.31
C ALA A 182 -4.76 -9.25 4.54
N GLU A 183 -3.48 -9.59 4.37
CA GLU A 183 -2.57 -9.89 5.48
C GLU A 183 -1.78 -8.63 5.84
N ILE A 184 -2.09 -8.04 6.99
CA ILE A 184 -1.50 -6.80 7.51
C ILE A 184 -0.57 -7.17 8.66
N LYS A 185 0.73 -7.28 8.38
CA LYS A 185 1.71 -7.82 9.32
C LYS A 185 2.93 -6.93 9.55
N ASP A 186 3.35 -6.81 10.82
CA ASP A 186 4.60 -6.13 11.20
C ASP A 186 4.71 -4.67 10.70
N ASN A 187 3.58 -3.99 10.49
CA ASN A 187 3.56 -2.61 10.01
C ASN A 187 3.58 -1.61 11.17
N ARG A 188 4.04 -0.39 10.88
CA ARG A 188 3.88 0.78 11.73
C ARG A 188 2.85 1.72 11.10
N ILE A 189 1.68 1.81 11.71
CA ILE A 189 0.52 2.53 11.18
C ILE A 189 0.21 3.68 12.14
N GLN A 190 0.57 4.90 11.75
CA GLN A 190 0.59 6.01 12.70
C GLN A 190 0.29 7.38 12.14
N GLY A 191 -0.30 8.26 12.97
CA GLY A 191 -0.52 9.63 12.56
C GLY A 191 -1.45 9.74 11.34
N ASN A 192 -2.34 8.76 11.13
CA ASN A 192 -3.41 8.89 10.16
C ASN A 192 -4.59 9.62 10.82
N ILE A 193 -5.26 10.47 10.07
CA ILE A 193 -6.15 11.50 10.63
C ILE A 193 -7.41 10.86 11.22
N ILE A 194 -8.00 9.89 10.52
CA ILE A 194 -9.23 9.21 10.93
C ILE A 194 -8.86 7.84 11.50
N CYS A 195 -8.54 6.87 10.64
CA CYS A 195 -8.28 5.48 11.06
C CYS A 195 -6.85 5.04 10.73
N GLY A 196 -6.25 4.25 11.62
CA GLY A 196 -5.08 3.45 11.28
C GLY A 196 -5.45 2.34 10.31
N ILE A 197 -6.35 1.45 10.73
CA ILE A 197 -6.95 0.39 9.91
C ILE A 197 -8.47 0.49 10.01
N ALA A 198 -9.18 0.39 8.88
CA ALA A 198 -10.64 0.33 8.86
C ALA A 198 -11.10 -0.91 8.08
N CYS A 199 -11.95 -1.73 8.70
CA CYS A 199 -12.51 -2.94 8.12
C CYS A 199 -14.02 -2.79 7.98
N TYR A 200 -14.52 -3.04 6.77
CA TYR A 200 -15.91 -2.83 6.38
C TYR A 200 -16.47 -4.08 5.69
N ASP A 201 -17.78 -4.07 5.43
CA ASP A 201 -18.53 -5.09 4.69
C ASP A 201 -18.28 -6.52 5.17
N TYR A 202 -17.79 -7.41 4.33
CA TYR A 202 -17.54 -8.82 4.64
C TYR A 202 -16.04 -9.14 4.65
N SER A 203 -15.20 -8.11 4.82
CA SER A 203 -13.75 -8.25 4.78
C SER A 203 -13.25 -9.12 5.95
N ARG A 204 -12.22 -9.93 5.69
CA ARG A 204 -11.67 -10.93 6.62
C ARG A 204 -10.15 -10.83 6.73
N SER A 205 -9.66 -9.61 6.96
CA SER A 205 -8.23 -9.35 7.05
C SER A 205 -7.57 -10.01 8.26
N ILE A 206 -6.27 -10.31 8.14
CA ILE A 206 -5.44 -10.83 9.22
C ILE A 206 -4.53 -9.68 9.66
N ILE A 207 -4.74 -9.15 10.87
CA ILE A 207 -4.05 -7.98 11.41
C ILE A 207 -3.16 -8.47 12.56
N VAL A 208 -1.85 -8.60 12.30
CA VAL A 208 -0.94 -9.26 13.24
C VAL A 208 0.36 -8.49 13.48
N SER A 209 0.77 -8.37 14.75
CA SER A 209 2.08 -7.81 15.13
C SER A 209 2.35 -6.37 14.65
N ASN A 210 1.30 -5.58 14.43
CA ASN A 210 1.43 -4.19 14.02
C ASN A 210 1.62 -3.27 15.24
N ILE A 211 2.28 -2.13 15.02
CA ILE A 211 2.29 -1.00 15.95
C ILE A 211 1.34 0.06 15.37
N ILE A 212 0.21 0.27 16.05
CA ILE A 212 -0.84 1.19 15.60
C ILE A 212 -0.96 2.32 16.62
N SER A 213 -0.59 3.54 16.24
CA SER A 213 -0.49 4.62 17.22
C SER A 213 -0.72 6.02 16.67
N LYS A 214 -1.23 6.95 17.47
CA LYS A 214 -1.42 8.35 17.07
C LYS A 214 -2.43 8.52 15.93
N ASN A 215 -3.41 7.63 15.84
CA ASN A 215 -4.56 7.80 14.94
C ASN A 215 -5.78 8.26 15.78
N SER A 216 -6.80 8.85 15.16
CA SER A 216 -8.06 9.08 15.90
C SER A 216 -8.65 7.74 16.34
N ILE A 217 -8.81 6.81 15.40
CA ILE A 217 -9.17 5.42 15.66
C ILE A 217 -8.01 4.52 15.25
N GLY A 218 -7.57 3.62 16.12
CA GLY A 218 -6.55 2.63 15.80
C GLY A 218 -7.06 1.61 14.78
N ILE A 219 -8.08 0.84 15.17
CA ILE A 219 -8.78 -0.12 14.31
C ILE A 219 -10.30 0.15 14.38
N LEU A 220 -10.91 0.42 13.23
CA LEU A 220 -12.36 0.55 13.07
C LEU A 220 -12.93 -0.72 12.45
N LEU A 221 -14.00 -1.26 13.05
CA LEU A 221 -14.75 -2.43 12.56
C LEU A 221 -16.19 -2.02 12.29
N GLU A 222 -16.62 -2.15 11.05
CA GLU A 222 -17.94 -1.76 10.56
C GLU A 222 -18.63 -2.95 9.87
N ASP A 223 -19.95 -2.85 9.74
CA ASP A 223 -20.82 -3.80 9.05
C ASP A 223 -20.63 -5.26 9.51
N THR A 224 -20.34 -6.18 8.59
CA THR A 224 -20.15 -7.61 8.85
C THR A 224 -18.65 -8.00 8.86
N SER A 225 -17.75 -7.01 8.99
CA SER A 225 -16.32 -7.27 8.88
C SER A 225 -15.87 -8.22 9.98
N ASN A 226 -14.99 -9.15 9.64
CA ASN A 226 -14.56 -10.18 10.58
C ASN A 226 -13.04 -10.42 10.52
N PRO A 227 -12.23 -9.42 10.89
CA PRO A 227 -10.78 -9.57 10.87
C PRO A 227 -10.28 -10.39 12.05
N CYS A 228 -9.16 -11.09 11.84
CA CYS A 228 -8.39 -11.72 12.90
C CYS A 228 -7.35 -10.73 13.44
N ILE A 229 -7.52 -10.25 14.68
CA ILE A 229 -6.65 -9.23 15.30
C ILE A 229 -5.80 -9.88 16.40
N LEU A 230 -4.50 -10.06 16.18
CA LEU A 230 -3.62 -10.74 17.12
C LEU A 230 -2.31 -9.98 17.33
N GLN A 231 -1.82 -9.93 18.58
CA GLN A 231 -0.48 -9.45 18.92
C GLN A 231 -0.14 -8.02 18.45
N ASN A 232 -1.15 -7.18 18.19
CA ASN A 232 -0.94 -5.78 17.83
C ASN A 232 -0.67 -4.93 19.08
N LYS A 233 0.20 -3.92 18.95
CA LYS A 233 0.44 -2.91 19.97
C LYS A 233 -0.28 -1.62 19.59
N LEU A 234 -1.41 -1.38 20.25
CA LEU A 234 -2.19 -0.15 20.12
C LEU A 234 -1.81 0.81 21.25
N ARG A 235 -1.53 2.06 20.93
CA ARG A 235 -1.15 3.09 21.91
C ARG A 235 -1.33 4.48 21.35
N GLU A 236 -1.60 5.46 22.21
CA GLU A 236 -1.66 6.88 21.82
C GLU A 236 -2.65 7.15 20.67
N ASN A 237 -3.60 6.26 20.40
CA ASN A 237 -4.76 6.58 19.56
C ASN A 237 -5.81 7.27 20.43
N PHE A 238 -6.69 8.08 19.83
CA PHE A 238 -7.80 8.64 20.60
C PHE A 238 -8.76 7.53 21.06
N LYS A 239 -9.04 6.56 20.18
CA LYS A 239 -9.70 5.29 20.48
C LYS A 239 -8.89 4.15 19.85
N ASP A 240 -8.50 3.14 20.63
CA ASP A 240 -7.68 2.05 20.11
C ASP A 240 -8.47 1.15 19.15
N ILE A 241 -9.65 0.68 19.58
CA ILE A 241 -10.55 -0.11 18.74
C ILE A 241 -11.97 0.46 18.85
N GLU A 242 -12.60 0.65 17.70
CA GLU A 242 -14.02 0.98 17.56
C GLU A 242 -14.72 -0.15 16.82
N ASP A 243 -15.71 -0.77 17.47
CA ASP A 243 -16.46 -1.89 16.93
C ASP A 243 -17.94 -1.54 16.81
N ASN A 244 -18.32 -1.13 15.60
CA ASN A 244 -19.64 -0.67 15.22
C ASN A 244 -20.48 -1.78 14.57
N ARG A 245 -19.96 -3.01 14.46
CA ARG A 245 -20.66 -4.16 13.82
C ARG A 245 -21.94 -4.59 14.54
N LYS A 246 -22.12 -4.19 15.80
CA LYS A 246 -23.35 -4.42 16.58
C LYS A 246 -24.39 -3.32 16.40
N ILE A 247 -24.04 -2.21 15.75
CA ILE A 247 -24.94 -1.11 15.43
C ILE A 247 -25.67 -1.50 14.14
N VAL A 248 -26.92 -1.97 14.25
CA VAL A 248 -27.74 -2.51 13.15
C VAL A 248 -28.16 -1.44 12.10
N LYS A 249 -27.55 -0.25 12.13
CA LYS A 249 -27.84 0.83 11.20
C LYS A 249 -26.53 1.31 10.58
N PHE A 250 -26.16 0.70 9.45
CA PHE A 250 -25.29 1.35 8.48
C PHE A 250 -25.83 2.75 8.25
N ASN A 251 -25.07 3.78 8.64
CA ASN A 251 -25.42 5.16 8.37
C ASN A 251 -24.58 5.63 7.17
N PRO A 252 -25.11 5.57 5.93
CA PRO A 252 -24.37 6.03 4.75
C PRO A 252 -24.00 7.52 4.80
N ASN A 253 -24.61 8.29 5.71
CA ASN A 253 -24.29 9.70 5.91
C ASN A 253 -23.16 9.92 6.92
N ASN A 254 -22.73 8.89 7.67
CA ASN A 254 -21.56 8.97 8.53
C ASN A 254 -20.29 8.73 7.70
N ASN A 255 -19.98 9.66 6.81
CA ASN A 255 -18.75 9.66 6.03
C ASN A 255 -17.70 10.52 6.76
N PRO A 256 -16.80 9.94 7.57
CA PRO A 256 -15.79 10.69 8.30
C PRO A 256 -14.86 11.53 7.40
N HIS A 257 -14.64 11.14 6.14
CA HIS A 257 -13.91 11.98 5.17
C HIS A 257 -14.70 13.23 4.79
N LYS A 258 -16.00 13.09 4.53
CA LYS A 258 -16.90 14.21 4.23
C LYS A 258 -17.06 15.14 5.44
N ASN A 259 -17.33 14.57 6.61
CA ASN A 259 -17.49 15.33 7.86
C ASN A 259 -16.24 16.17 8.15
N ARG A 260 -15.04 15.63 7.91
CA ARG A 260 -13.79 16.40 7.99
C ARG A 260 -13.71 17.52 6.95
N ARG A 261 -13.99 17.24 5.67
CA ARG A 261 -13.97 18.26 4.60
C ARG A 261 -14.96 19.41 4.89
N GLU A 262 -16.07 19.10 5.54
CA GLU A 262 -17.12 20.05 5.91
C GLU A 262 -16.91 20.70 7.29
N GLY A 263 -15.84 20.35 8.02
CA GLY A 263 -15.53 20.93 9.34
C GLY A 263 -16.51 20.53 10.44
N LEU A 264 -17.24 19.42 10.28
CA LEU A 264 -18.19 18.92 11.25
C LEU A 264 -17.44 18.15 12.36
N ASN A 265 -17.69 18.51 13.62
CA ASN A 265 -17.11 17.81 14.76
C ASN A 265 -17.59 16.36 14.77
N TRP A 266 -16.65 15.46 15.04
CA TRP A 266 -16.89 14.03 15.22
C TRP A 266 -17.53 13.75 16.59
N GLU A 267 -18.66 14.39 16.87
CA GLU A 267 -19.48 14.08 18.04
C GLU A 267 -20.36 12.87 17.73
N GLY A 268 -19.78 11.70 17.97
CA GLY A 268 -20.44 10.50 18.48
C GLY A 268 -21.50 9.84 17.59
N PHE A 269 -21.13 8.72 16.98
CA PHE A 269 -21.90 7.47 16.99
C PHE A 269 -20.94 6.28 17.00
#